data_AF-A0A348NRS9-F1
#
_entry.id   AF-A0A348NRS9-F1
#
_cell.length_a   1.000
_cell.length_b   1.000
_cell.length_c   1.000
_cell.angle_alpha   90.00
_cell.angle_beta   90.00
_cell.angle_gamma   90.00
#
_symmetry.space_group_name_H-M   'P 1'
#
loop_
_entity.id
_entity.type
_entity.pdbx_description
1 polymer ?
#
loop_
_entity_poly.entity_id
_entity_poly.type
_entity_poly.pdbx_seq_one_letter_code
_entity_poly.pdbx_strand_id
1 'polypeptide(L)'
;MGMAREYLRMHGVEVDREVELGRGPVDFKVSAGSNFRLLIEVKKDHSGTFWNGLDDQLPSYLASDATDEGWFAAIRYRDSKTIVARLNRLPAAVRDAAKRTGKDLHYIAIDGRRPPSASKIRGNET
;
A
#
# COMPACT_ATOMS: atom_id res chain seq x y z
N MET A 1 4.28 -17.82 -0.20
CA MET A 1 5.46 -16.98 0.12
C MET A 1 6.70 -17.76 -0.32
N GLY A 2 7.19 -17.48 -1.52
CA GLY A 2 8.22 -18.27 -2.23
C GLY A 2 9.57 -17.56 -2.34
N MET A 3 10.29 -17.81 -3.45
CA MET A 3 11.63 -17.30 -3.80
C MET A 3 11.91 -15.84 -3.41
N ALA A 4 10.92 -14.94 -3.48
CA ALA A 4 11.10 -13.52 -3.17
C ALA A 4 11.49 -13.27 -1.69
N ARG A 5 10.89 -13.97 -0.71
CA ARG A 5 11.27 -13.78 0.70
C ARG A 5 12.67 -14.31 0.99
N GLU A 6 13.03 -15.41 0.34
CA GLU A 6 14.37 -16.01 0.45
C GLU A 6 15.43 -15.05 -0.13
N TYR A 7 15.18 -14.52 -1.32
CA TYR A 7 16.03 -13.53 -1.96
C TYR A 7 16.23 -12.29 -1.08
N LEU A 8 15.15 -11.73 -0.52
CA LEU A 8 15.23 -10.59 0.39
C LEU A 8 16.08 -10.91 1.63
N ARG A 9 15.88 -12.08 2.24
CA ARG A 9 16.66 -12.50 3.41
C ARG A 9 18.15 -12.68 3.09
N MET A 10 18.49 -13.20 1.91
CA MET A 10 19.88 -13.28 1.44
C MET A 10 20.54 -11.89 1.32
N HIS A 11 19.74 -10.84 1.12
CA HIS A 11 20.17 -9.45 1.10
C HIS A 11 19.94 -8.71 2.43
N GLY A 12 19.67 -9.43 3.52
CA GLY A 12 19.49 -8.84 4.85
C GLY A 12 18.19 -8.04 5.03
N VAL A 13 17.21 -8.27 4.16
CA VAL A 13 15.88 -7.66 4.21
C VAL A 13 14.88 -8.66 4.77
N GLU A 14 14.20 -8.28 5.84
CA GLU A 14 13.14 -9.05 6.47
C GLU A 14 11.78 -8.43 6.12
N VAL A 15 10.80 -9.29 5.86
CA VAL A 15 9.42 -8.90 5.58
C VAL A 15 8.50 -9.72 6.47
N ASP A 16 7.83 -9.02 7.37
CA ASP A 16 6.86 -9.57 8.29
C ASP A 16 5.46 -9.12 7.93
N ARG A 17 4.50 -10.01 8.09
CA ARG A 17 3.09 -9.78 7.78
C ARG A 17 2.30 -9.61 9.05
N GLU A 18 1.27 -8.75 9.00
CA GLU A 18 0.27 -8.64 10.06
C GLU A 18 0.90 -8.39 11.44
N VAL A 19 1.84 -7.45 11.50
CA VAL A 19 2.61 -7.17 12.72
C VAL A 19 1.76 -6.34 13.68
N GLU A 20 1.54 -6.86 14.88
CA GLU A 20 0.79 -6.17 15.93
C GLU A 20 1.58 -5.01 16.54
N LEU A 21 1.07 -3.78 16.40
CA LEU A 21 1.70 -2.56 16.89
C LEU A 21 0.88 -1.85 18.00
N GLY A 22 0.05 -2.60 18.72
CA GLY A 22 -0.80 -2.07 19.80
C GLY A 22 -2.01 -1.24 19.35
N ARG A 23 -2.12 -0.91 18.05
CA ARG A 23 -3.29 -0.29 17.39
C ARG A 23 -3.93 -1.23 16.37
N GLY A 24 -3.67 -2.53 16.50
CA GLY A 24 -3.98 -3.57 15.52
C GLY A 24 -2.79 -3.87 14.58
N PRO A 25 -2.96 -4.86 13.69
CA PRO A 25 -1.90 -5.31 12.81
C PRO A 25 -1.72 -4.39 11.60
N VAL A 26 -0.47 -4.10 11.24
CA VAL A 26 -0.12 -3.51 9.94
C VAL A 26 0.08 -4.61 8.90
N ASP A 27 -0.33 -4.39 7.65
CA ASP A 27 -0.28 -5.44 6.62
C ASP A 27 1.14 -5.99 6.41
N PHE A 28 2.13 -5.11 6.28
CA PHE A 28 3.54 -5.51 6.23
C PHE A 28 4.47 -4.55 6.97
N LYS A 29 5.50 -5.12 7.57
CA LYS A 29 6.69 -4.42 8.05
C LYS A 29 7.90 -4.95 7.27
N VAL A 30 8.73 -4.03 6.81
CA VAL A 30 9.98 -4.34 6.12
C VAL A 30 11.13 -3.73 6.90
N SER A 31 12.17 -4.51 7.17
CA SER A 31 13.36 -4.06 7.87
C SER A 31 14.64 -4.51 7.19
N ALA A 32 15.68 -3.67 7.29
CA ALA A 32 17.04 -4.03 6.90
C ALA A 32 18.00 -3.54 7.99
N GLY A 33 18.58 -4.49 8.73
CA GLY A 33 19.36 -4.18 9.92
C GLY A 33 18.57 -3.40 10.99
N SER A 34 19.27 -2.65 11.83
CA SER A 34 18.65 -1.89 12.93
C SER A 34 18.08 -0.53 12.49
N ASN A 35 18.54 0.01 11.36
CA ASN A 35 18.36 1.43 11.02
C ASN A 35 17.32 1.68 9.94
N PHE A 36 16.94 0.66 9.17
CA PHE A 36 15.95 0.80 8.11
C PHE A 36 14.70 0.01 8.44
N ARG A 37 13.57 0.71 8.52
CA ARG A 37 12.24 0.13 8.77
C ARG A 37 11.22 0.92 7.99
N LEU A 38 10.36 0.25 7.24
CA LEU A 38 9.19 0.86 6.67
C LEU A 38 7.96 0.00 6.90
N LEU A 39 6.80 0.64 6.89
CA LEU A 39 5.50 -0.01 7.03
C LEU A 39 4.72 0.11 5.73
N ILE A 40 4.00 -0.94 5.35
CA ILE A 40 3.15 -0.95 4.16
C ILE A 40 1.71 -1.22 4.60
N GLU A 41 0.80 -0.35 4.19
CA GLU A 41 -0.64 -0.49 4.38
C GLU A 41 -1.31 -0.64 3.01
N VAL A 42 -2.13 -1.68 2.84
CA VAL A 42 -2.73 -2.06 1.57
C VAL A 42 -4.24 -1.84 1.62
N LYS A 43 -4.77 -1.01 0.70
CA LYS A 43 -6.22 -0.78 0.57
C LYS A 43 -6.73 -1.08 -0.82
N LYS A 44 -7.88 -1.77 -0.87
CA LYS A 44 -8.70 -1.81 -2.09
C LYS A 44 -9.21 -0.39 -2.37
N ASP A 45 -9.04 0.06 -3.59
CA ASP A 45 -9.45 1.39 -4.07
C ASP A 45 -10.95 1.67 -3.93
N HIS A 46 -11.78 0.65 -3.74
CA HIS A 46 -13.21 0.77 -3.52
C HIS A 46 -13.61 0.56 -2.05
N SER A 47 -12.66 0.43 -1.13
CA SER A 47 -12.96 0.31 0.30
C SER A 47 -13.58 1.61 0.84
N GLY A 48 -14.56 1.49 1.75
CA GLY A 48 -15.08 2.63 2.49
C GLY A 48 -14.03 3.27 3.40
N THR A 49 -13.05 2.48 3.86
CA THR A 49 -11.96 2.91 4.76
C THR A 49 -10.67 3.26 4.03
N PHE A 50 -10.71 3.46 2.71
CA PHE A 50 -9.52 3.74 1.91
C PHE A 50 -8.73 4.94 2.43
N TRP A 51 -9.41 6.07 2.65
CA TRP A 51 -8.75 7.28 3.14
C TRP A 51 -8.35 7.16 4.60
N ASN A 52 -9.16 6.52 5.45
CA ASN A 52 -8.80 6.24 6.84
C ASN A 52 -7.49 5.43 6.95
N GLY A 53 -7.24 4.51 6.01
CA GLY A 53 -5.96 3.80 5.92
C GLY A 53 -4.75 4.73 5.79
N LEU A 54 -4.86 5.77 4.95
CA LEU A 54 -3.81 6.76 4.72
C LEU A 54 -3.75 7.83 5.82
N ASP A 55 -4.92 8.31 6.25
CA ASP A 55 -5.03 9.48 7.12
C ASP A 55 -4.85 9.17 8.60
N ASP A 56 -5.18 7.94 9.02
CA ASP A 56 -5.23 7.55 10.43
C ASP A 56 -4.40 6.29 10.70
N GLN A 57 -4.63 5.20 9.95
CA GLN A 57 -4.02 3.89 10.26
C GLN A 57 -2.52 3.89 10.04
N LEU A 58 -2.06 4.16 8.81
CA LEU A 58 -0.63 4.16 8.49
C LEU A 58 0.18 5.12 9.39
N PRO A 59 -0.22 6.39 9.58
CA PRO A 59 0.45 7.28 10.53
C PRO A 59 0.48 6.76 11.98
N SER A 60 -0.61 6.12 12.43
CA SER A 60 -0.68 5.52 13.76
C SER A 60 0.29 4.36 13.92
N TYR A 61 0.43 3.51 12.90
CA TYR A 61 1.39 2.40 12.90
C TYR A 61 2.83 2.91 12.92
N LEU A 62 3.14 3.92 12.09
CA LEU A 62 4.46 4.56 12.06
C LEU A 62 4.85 5.15 13.42
N ALA A 63 3.90 5.83 14.09
CA ALA A 63 4.11 6.36 15.43
C ALA A 63 4.36 5.26 16.48
N SER A 64 3.64 4.14 16.37
CA SER A 64 3.73 3.03 17.33
C SER A 64 5.02 2.21 17.17
N ASP A 65 5.50 2.04 15.93
CA ASP A 65 6.76 1.34 15.63
C ASP A 65 8.01 2.25 15.74
N ALA A 66 7.80 3.54 16.04
CA ALA A 66 8.84 4.57 16.03
C ALA A 66 9.64 4.61 14.71
N THR A 67 8.93 4.52 13.59
CA THR A 67 9.49 4.68 12.24
C THR A 67 8.81 5.83 11.49
N ASP A 68 9.49 6.33 10.46
CA ASP A 68 9.06 7.49 9.69
C ASP A 68 8.62 7.15 8.26
N GLU A 69 9.06 6.02 7.71
CA GLU A 69 8.81 5.65 6.31
C GLU A 69 7.60 4.73 6.15
N GLY A 70 6.60 5.18 5.39
CA GLY A 70 5.35 4.45 5.17
C GLY A 70 4.94 4.41 3.71
N TRP A 71 4.42 3.26 3.26
CA TRP A 71 3.91 3.05 1.91
C TRP A 71 2.42 2.71 1.93
N PHE A 72 1.63 3.49 1.20
CA PHE A 72 0.21 3.23 0.99
C PHE A 72 -0.03 2.58 -0.37
N ALA A 73 -0.38 1.30 -0.39
CA ALA A 73 -0.62 0.54 -1.61
C ALA A 73 -2.12 0.50 -1.96
N ALA A 74 -2.51 1.22 -3.01
CA ALA A 74 -3.86 1.27 -3.52
C ALA A 74 -4.06 0.22 -4.62
N ILE A 75 -4.86 -0.82 -4.36
CA ILE A 75 -5.13 -1.89 -5.35
C ILE A 75 -6.46 -1.65 -6.05
N ARG A 76 -6.41 -1.55 -7.39
CA ARG A 76 -7.58 -1.41 -8.26
C ARG A 76 -8.09 -2.74 -8.76
N TYR A 77 -9.34 -3.07 -8.48
CA TYR A 77 -9.98 -4.33 -8.92
C TYR A 77 -11.07 -4.15 -9.97
N ARG A 78 -11.57 -2.94 -10.17
CA ARG A 78 -12.66 -2.63 -11.10
C ARG A 78 -12.59 -1.20 -11.59
N ASP A 79 -13.38 -0.92 -12.61
CA ASP A 79 -13.46 0.42 -13.20
C ASP A 79 -14.73 1.13 -12.72
N SER A 80 -14.55 2.32 -12.18
CA SER A 80 -15.64 3.26 -11.93
C SER A 80 -15.10 4.68 -11.95
N LYS A 81 -15.97 5.64 -12.28
CA LYS A 81 -15.60 7.07 -12.24
C LYS A 81 -15.07 7.47 -10.85
N THR A 82 -15.68 6.92 -9.80
CA THR A 82 -15.27 7.14 -8.40
C THR A 82 -13.86 6.64 -8.12
N ILE A 83 -13.51 5.45 -8.63
CA ILE A 83 -12.18 4.87 -8.49
C ILE A 83 -11.13 5.72 -9.21
N VAL A 84 -11.41 6.12 -10.45
CA VAL A 84 -10.49 6.97 -11.22
C VAL A 84 -10.28 8.31 -10.51
N ALA A 85 -11.35 8.95 -10.05
CA ALA A 85 -11.26 10.20 -9.29
C ALA A 85 -10.46 10.04 -7.99
N ARG A 86 -10.62 8.90 -7.29
CA ARG A 86 -9.88 8.58 -6.07
C ARG A 86 -8.38 8.44 -6.33
N LEU A 87 -8.00 7.67 -7.35
CA LEU A 87 -6.59 7.49 -7.73
C LEU A 87 -5.96 8.80 -8.24
N ASN A 88 -6.72 9.64 -8.94
CA ASN A 88 -6.26 10.97 -9.35
C ASN A 88 -6.01 11.91 -8.15
N ARG A 89 -6.78 11.75 -7.06
CA ARG A 89 -6.60 12.53 -5.82
C ARG A 89 -5.47 12.00 -4.93
N LEU A 90 -5.17 10.71 -5.02
CA LEU A 90 -4.21 10.02 -4.15
C LEU A 90 -2.86 10.74 -4.01
N PRO A 91 -2.20 11.25 -5.07
CA PRO A 91 -0.91 11.93 -4.94
C PRO A 91 -0.99 13.19 -4.07
N ALA A 92 -2.08 13.95 -4.17
CA ALA A 92 -2.28 15.14 -3.34
C ALA A 92 -2.56 14.75 -1.88
N ALA A 93 -3.44 13.77 -1.68
CA ALA A 93 -3.79 13.28 -0.35
C ALA A 93 -2.56 12.75 0.43
N VAL A 94 -1.67 12.01 -0.24
CA VAL A 94 -0.44 11.49 0.37
C VAL A 94 0.50 12.63 0.78
N ARG A 95 0.68 13.65 -0.08
CA ARG A 95 1.47 14.84 0.28
C ARG A 95 0.89 15.59 1.46
N ASP A 96 -0.43 15.74 1.50
CA ASP A 96 -1.10 16.44 2.59
C ASP A 96 -1.00 15.66 3.91
N ALA A 97 -1.15 14.34 3.86
CA ALA A 97 -0.94 13.46 5.01
C ALA A 97 0.51 13.50 5.51
N ALA A 98 1.49 13.46 4.60
CA ALA A 98 2.91 13.57 4.95
C ALA A 98 3.20 14.89 5.68
N LYS A 99 2.71 16.02 5.14
CA LYS A 99 2.86 17.34 5.77
C LYS A 99 2.19 17.41 7.14
N ARG A 100 0.97 16.85 7.27
CA ARG A 100 0.20 16.87 8.52
C ARG A 100 0.85 16.04 9.62
N THR A 101 1.46 14.92 9.27
CA THR A 101 2.00 13.95 10.22
C THR A 101 3.49 14.11 10.48
N GLY A 102 4.22 14.80 9.59
CA GLY A 102 5.68 14.88 9.60
C GLY A 102 6.38 13.58 9.19
N LYS A 103 5.64 12.60 8.67
CA LYS A 103 6.14 11.29 8.23
C LYS A 103 6.50 11.29 6.75
N ASP A 104 7.39 10.40 6.35
CA ASP A 104 7.71 10.16 4.94
C ASP A 104 6.74 9.13 4.35
N LEU A 105 5.72 9.64 3.64
CA LEU A 105 4.65 8.81 3.09
C LEU A 105 4.74 8.72 1.57
N HIS A 106 4.76 7.48 1.10
CA HIS A 106 4.79 7.10 -0.31
C HIS A 106 3.50 6.39 -0.70
N TYR A 107 3.23 6.30 -2.01
CA TYR A 107 2.12 5.51 -2.51
C TYR A 107 2.48 4.73 -3.77
N ILE A 108 1.75 3.64 -3.97
CA ILE A 108 1.76 2.91 -5.23
C ILE A 108 0.32 2.54 -5.62
N ALA A 109 -0.03 2.76 -6.89
CA ALA A 109 -1.28 2.29 -7.46
C ALA A 109 -1.02 0.99 -8.24
N ILE A 110 -1.67 -0.09 -7.81
CA ILE A 110 -1.49 -1.43 -8.37
C ILE A 110 -2.75 -1.79 -9.14
N ASP A 111 -2.62 -2.12 -10.42
CA ASP A 111 -3.72 -2.66 -11.21
C ASP A 111 -3.87 -4.17 -10.93
N GLY A 112 -4.89 -4.51 -10.14
CA GLY A 112 -5.27 -5.88 -9.80
C GLY A 112 -6.48 -6.39 -10.58
N ARG A 113 -6.90 -5.70 -11.65
CA ARG A 113 -8.03 -6.14 -12.49
C ARG A 113 -7.69 -7.46 -13.16
N ARG A 114 -8.68 -8.35 -13.27
CA ARG A 114 -8.53 -9.55 -14.09
C ARG A 114 -8.34 -9.14 -15.55
N PRO A 115 -7.36 -9.71 -16.27
CA PRO A 115 -7.26 -9.48 -17.71
C PRO A 115 -8.56 -9.89 -18.40
N PRO A 116 -8.92 -9.26 -19.52
CA PRO A 116 -10.07 -9.67 -20.30
C PRO A 116 -9.94 -11.16 -20.68
N SER A 117 -11.06 -11.88 -20.66
CA SER A 117 -11.07 -13.26 -21.15
C SER A 117 -10.67 -13.29 -22.62
N ALA A 118 -10.00 -14.36 -23.06
CA ALA A 118 -9.54 -14.50 -24.45
C ALA A 118 -10.65 -14.28 -25.49
N SER A 119 -11.90 -14.63 -25.15
CA SER A 119 -13.09 -14.39 -25.97
C SER A 119 -13.44 -12.92 -26.20
N LYS A 120 -13.01 -12.01 -25.31
CA LYS A 120 -13.25 -10.56 -25.42
C LYS A 120 -12.12 -9.81 -26.14
N ILE A 121 -11.01 -10.48 -26.44
CA ILE A 121 -9.87 -9.89 -27.17
C ILE A 121 -10.21 -9.79 -28.67
N ARG A 122 -10.95 -10.76 -29.23
CA ARG A 122 -11.28 -10.81 -30.68
C ARG A 122 -12.42 -9.89 -31.12
N GLY A 123 -13.09 -9.19 -30.19
CA GLY A 123 -14.27 -8.37 -30.49
C GLY A 123 -13.99 -6.90 -30.80
N ASN A 124 -12.71 -6.48 -30.78
CA ASN A 124 -12.31 -5.07 -30.91
C ASN A 124 -11.43 -4.80 -32.15
N GLU A 125 -11.40 -5.73 -33.12
CA GLU A 125 -10.65 -5.63 -34.39
C GLU A 125 -11.56 -5.44 -35.63
N THR A 126 -12.78 -4.91 -35.44
CA THR A 126 -13.71 -4.51 -36.51
C THR A 126 -14.26 -3.13 -36.21
#